data_AF-A0A1Q6ZGA3-F1
#
_entry.id   AF-A0A1Q6ZGA3-F1
#
_cell.length_a   1.000
_cell.length_b   1.000
_cell.length_c   1.000
_cell.angle_alpha   90.00
_cell.angle_beta   90.00
_cell.angle_gamma   90.00
#
_symmetry.space_group_name_H-M   'P 1'
#
loop_
_entity.id
_entity.type
_entity.pdbx_description
1 polymer ?
#
loop_
_entity_poly.entity_id
_entity_poly.type
_entity_poly.pdbx_seq_one_letter_code
_entity_poly.pdbx_strand_id
1 'polypeptide(L)'
;MNDPNAPRQSRQPLLDPLGQLCADGKQAAEYLWQVPKDAQVRQQILDMLTQIGIASAKQGRREMPKLAEELKIAAQASPSPQQVELLVDGFDRLMKLWQAAKSGLL
;
A
#
# COMPACT_ATOMS: atom_id res chain seq x y z
N MET A 1 -24.83 -25.17 -27.66
CA MET A 1 -24.57 -25.44 -26.24
C MET A 1 -23.57 -24.39 -25.77
N ASN A 2 -23.99 -23.46 -24.91
CA ASN A 2 -23.10 -22.44 -24.33
C ASN A 2 -22.81 -22.88 -22.89
N ASP A 3 -21.56 -23.15 -22.57
CA ASP A 3 -21.11 -23.50 -21.23
C ASP A 3 -21.31 -22.32 -20.26
N PRO A 4 -22.02 -22.47 -19.14
CA PRO A 4 -22.26 -21.38 -18.19
C PRO A 4 -21.14 -21.19 -17.15
N ASN A 5 -19.93 -21.71 -17.38
CA ASN A 5 -18.88 -21.78 -16.36
C ASN A 5 -17.57 -21.08 -16.76
N ALA A 6 -17.66 -19.85 -17.26
CA ALA A 6 -16.51 -18.96 -17.23
C ALA A 6 -16.31 -18.50 -15.77
N PRO A 7 -15.14 -18.72 -15.14
CA PRO A 7 -14.87 -18.16 -13.83
C PRO A 7 -15.06 -16.64 -13.96
N ARG A 8 -15.95 -16.08 -13.14
CA ARG A 8 -16.12 -14.62 -13.05
C ARG A 8 -14.75 -14.08 -12.73
N GLN A 9 -14.08 -13.49 -13.72
CA GLN A 9 -12.90 -12.68 -13.49
C GLN A 9 -13.36 -11.64 -12.48
N SER A 10 -12.93 -11.79 -11.24
CA SER A 10 -13.06 -10.79 -10.22
C SER A 10 -12.48 -9.54 -10.84
N ARG A 11 -13.34 -8.63 -11.28
CA ARG A 11 -12.94 -7.32 -11.77
C ARG A 11 -12.27 -6.68 -10.57
N GLN A 12 -10.96 -6.87 -10.44
CA GLN A 12 -10.16 -6.03 -9.56
C GLN A 12 -10.54 -4.62 -9.94
N PRO A 13 -11.03 -3.80 -8.99
CA PRO A 13 -11.37 -2.42 -9.30
C PRO A 13 -10.16 -1.83 -10.02
N LEU A 14 -10.38 -1.21 -11.19
CA LEU A 14 -9.31 -0.49 -11.87
C LEU A 14 -8.69 0.45 -10.84
N LEU A 15 -7.45 0.14 -10.43
CA LEU A 15 -6.79 0.87 -9.38
C LEU A 15 -6.60 2.30 -9.88
N ASP A 16 -7.09 3.27 -9.13
CA ASP A 16 -6.72 4.65 -9.39
C ASP A 16 -5.25 4.86 -8.95
N PRO A 17 -4.62 6.00 -9.28
CA PRO A 17 -3.21 6.22 -8.94
C PRO A 17 -2.89 6.04 -7.44
N LEU A 18 -3.84 6.35 -6.54
CA LEU A 18 -3.64 6.14 -5.10
C LEU A 18 -3.69 4.65 -4.73
N GLY A 19 -4.64 3.89 -5.30
CA GLY A 19 -4.71 2.44 -5.12
C GLY A 19 -3.47 1.72 -5.67
N GLN A 20 -2.95 2.19 -6.81
CA GLN A 20 -1.72 1.67 -7.40
C GLN A 20 -0.51 1.90 -6.49
N LEU A 21 -0.35 3.11 -5.94
CA LEU A 21 0.72 3.41 -4.98
C LEU A 21 0.68 2.49 -3.74
N CYS A 22 -0.51 2.18 -3.21
CA CYS A 22 -0.64 1.23 -2.10
C CYS A 22 -0.19 -0.19 -2.49
N ALA A 23 -0.55 -0.64 -3.70
CA ALA A 23 -0.19 -1.97 -4.19
C ALA A 23 1.32 -2.09 -4.49
N ASP A 24 1.90 -1.11 -5.19
CA ASP A 24 3.32 -1.07 -5.53
C ASP A 24 4.17 -0.98 -4.25
N GLY A 25 3.74 -0.16 -3.30
CA GLY A 25 4.40 -0.03 -1.99
C GLY A 25 4.40 -1.35 -1.21
N LYS A 26 3.29 -2.11 -1.26
CA LYS A 26 3.23 -3.45 -0.65
C LYS A 26 4.23 -4.39 -1.30
N GLN A 27 4.29 -4.44 -2.63
CA GLN A 27 5.23 -5.32 -3.34
C GLN A 27 6.68 -4.97 -3.01
N ALA A 28 7.01 -3.68 -2.91
CA ALA A 28 8.33 -3.23 -2.49
C ALA A 28 8.64 -3.64 -1.03
N ALA A 29 7.66 -3.54 -0.13
CA ALA A 29 7.82 -4.00 1.25
C ALA A 29 7.98 -5.53 1.33
N GLU A 30 7.24 -6.30 0.53
CA GLU A 30 7.39 -7.76 0.45
C GLU A 30 8.77 -8.17 -0.07
N TYR A 31 9.32 -7.44 -1.04
CA TYR A 31 10.68 -7.66 -1.53
C TYR A 31 11.74 -7.51 -0.44
N LEU A 32 11.55 -6.60 0.51
CA LEU A 32 12.46 -6.44 1.65
C LEU A 32 12.53 -7.66 2.57
N TRP A 33 11.61 -8.63 2.50
CA TRP A 33 11.78 -9.90 3.20
C TRP A 33 13.01 -10.66 2.71
N GLN A 34 13.34 -10.54 1.42
CA GLN A 34 14.50 -11.18 0.81
C GLN A 34 15.77 -10.38 1.04
N VAL A 35 15.67 -9.05 0.96
CA VAL A 35 16.81 -8.12 1.08
C VAL A 35 16.49 -6.96 2.04
N PRO A 36 16.43 -7.21 3.35
CA PRO A 36 15.93 -6.23 4.31
C PRO A 36 16.75 -4.94 4.37
N LYS A 37 18.04 -5.00 3.97
CA LYS A 37 18.99 -3.88 4.00
C LYS A 37 19.10 -3.12 2.68
N ASP A 38 18.27 -3.44 1.69
CA ASP A 38 18.28 -2.72 0.41
C ASP A 38 17.85 -1.26 0.63
N ALA A 39 18.84 -0.36 0.57
CA ALA A 39 18.63 1.06 0.79
C ALA A 39 17.84 1.72 -0.35
N GLN A 40 17.97 1.22 -1.57
CA GLN A 40 17.27 1.77 -2.72
C GLN A 40 15.77 1.48 -2.61
N VAL A 41 15.40 0.24 -2.29
CA VAL A 41 13.98 -0.12 -2.12
C VAL A 41 13.36 0.58 -0.90
N ARG A 42 14.12 0.72 0.19
CA ARG A 42 13.66 1.51 1.34
C ARG A 42 13.40 2.96 0.97
N GLN A 43 14.25 3.58 0.16
CA GLN A 43 14.02 4.94 -0.33
C GLN A 43 12.77 5.01 -1.22
N GLN A 44 12.57 4.05 -2.11
CA GLN A 44 11.36 3.98 -2.95
C GLN A 44 10.09 3.87 -2.10
N ILE A 45 10.11 3.07 -1.03
CA ILE A 45 9.00 2.97 -0.07
C ILE A 45 8.71 4.33 0.58
N LEU A 46 9.73 5.08 1.00
CA LEU A 46 9.55 6.41 1.58
C LEU A 46 8.92 7.39 0.59
N ASP A 47 9.35 7.35 -0.66
CA ASP A 47 8.80 8.21 -1.71
C ASP A 47 7.34 7.86 -2.01
N MET A 48 6.99 6.57 -2.05
CA MET A 48 5.62 6.10 -2.22
C MET A 48 4.73 6.51 -1.04
N LEU A 49 5.18 6.33 0.20
CA LEU A 49 4.43 6.74 1.39
C LEU A 49 4.18 8.26 1.41
N THR A 50 5.16 9.05 0.98
CA THR A 50 5.01 10.51 0.83
C THR A 50 3.94 10.85 -0.21
N GLN A 51 3.96 10.20 -1.37
CA GLN A 51 2.96 10.41 -2.42
C GLN A 51 1.55 9.97 -1.97
N ILE A 52 1.44 8.85 -1.25
CA ILE A 52 0.18 8.37 -0.67
C ILE A 52 -0.37 9.40 0.32
N GLY A 53 0.46 9.93 1.22
CA GLY A 53 0.05 10.96 2.18
C GLY A 53 -0.50 12.21 1.49
N ILE A 54 0.21 12.73 0.48
CA ILE A 54 -0.21 13.91 -0.29
C ILE A 54 -1.51 13.63 -1.07
N ALA A 55 -1.57 12.52 -1.80
CA ALA A 55 -2.70 12.19 -2.66
C ALA A 55 -3.98 11.90 -1.86
N SER A 56 -3.84 11.21 -0.72
CA SER A 56 -4.98 10.91 0.15
C SER A 56 -5.48 12.15 0.90
N ALA A 57 -4.60 13.05 1.34
CA ALA A 57 -4.97 14.31 1.96
C ALA A 57 -5.74 15.24 0.98
N LYS A 58 -5.32 15.30 -0.28
CA LYS A 58 -6.04 16.04 -1.34
C LYS A 58 -7.46 15.54 -1.57
N GLN A 59 -7.73 14.28 -1.25
CA GLN A 59 -9.07 13.66 -1.32
C GLN A 59 -9.86 13.79 0.00
N GLY A 60 -9.39 14.60 0.95
CA GLY A 60 -10.05 14.80 2.25
C GLY A 60 -9.90 13.64 3.24
N ARG A 61 -9.07 12.63 2.93
CA ARG A 61 -8.88 11.46 3.80
C ARG A 61 -7.92 11.81 4.94
N ARG A 62 -8.33 11.62 6.19
CA ARG A 62 -7.52 11.97 7.37
C ARG A 62 -6.66 10.83 7.90
N GLU A 63 -7.14 9.59 7.77
CA GLU A 63 -6.47 8.43 8.36
C GLU A 63 -5.31 7.90 7.50
N MET A 64 -5.44 7.94 6.17
CA MET A 64 -4.37 7.49 5.27
C MET A 64 -3.07 8.32 5.39
N PRO A 65 -3.10 9.67 5.47
CA PRO A 65 -1.88 10.44 5.66
C PRO A 65 -1.18 10.15 6.99
N LYS A 66 -1.94 9.96 8.08
CA LYS A 66 -1.37 9.62 9.40
C LYS A 66 -0.64 8.28 9.36
N LEU A 67 -1.30 7.25 8.81
CA LEU A 67 -0.71 5.94 8.65
C LEU A 67 0.53 5.98 7.75
N ALA A 68 0.51 6.77 6.68
CA ALA A 68 1.68 6.93 5.82
C ALA A 68 2.89 7.52 6.57
N GLU A 69 2.68 8.50 7.46
CA GLU A 69 3.76 9.04 8.30
C GLU A 69 4.27 8.02 9.34
N GLU A 70 3.38 7.24 9.96
CA GLU A 70 3.78 6.15 10.86
C GLU A 70 4.67 5.11 10.15
N LEU A 71 4.31 4.74 8.91
CA LEU A 71 5.09 3.79 8.12
C LEU A 71 6.42 4.37 7.64
N LYS A 72 6.53 5.68 7.43
CA LYS A 72 7.82 6.32 7.10
C LYS A 72 8.81 6.17 8.25
N ILE A 73 8.34 6.28 9.49
CA ILE A 73 9.18 6.06 10.68
C ILE A 73 9.69 4.61 10.69
N ALA A 74 8.83 3.63 10.41
CA ALA A 74 9.22 2.22 10.33
C ALA A 74 10.22 1.95 9.19
N ALA A 75 10.03 2.56 8.02
CA ALA A 75 10.93 2.43 6.88
C ALA A 75 12.33 3.01 7.14
N GLN A 76 12.42 4.08 7.96
CA GLN A 76 13.68 4.70 8.38
C GLN A 76 14.36 4.00 9.55
N ALA A 77 13.62 3.18 10.31
CA ALA A 77 14.19 2.43 11.42
C ALA A 77 15.21 1.38 10.94
N SER A 78 16.05 0.92 11.87
CA SER A 78 17.06 -0.11 11.61
C SER A 78 16.43 -1.34 10.94
N PRO A 79 16.98 -1.82 9.80
CA PRO A 79 16.43 -2.95 9.08
C PRO A 79 16.30 -4.21 9.94
N SER A 80 15.08 -4.74 10.08
CA SER A 80 14.81 -6.01 10.73
C SER A 80 13.55 -6.68 10.14
N PRO A 81 13.38 -8.01 10.30
CA PRO A 81 12.17 -8.71 9.88
C PRO A 81 10.88 -8.09 10.43
N GLN A 82 10.89 -7.68 11.70
CA GLN A 82 9.75 -6.99 12.34
C GLN A 82 9.41 -5.66 11.65
N GLN A 83 10.43 -4.89 11.23
CA GLN A 83 10.17 -3.66 10.47
C GLN A 83 9.61 -3.94 9.08
N VAL A 84 10.03 -5.03 8.43
CA VAL A 84 9.47 -5.44 7.14
C VAL A 84 8.01 -5.87 7.28
N GLU A 85 7.69 -6.66 8.29
CA GLU A 85 6.32 -7.07 8.62
C GLU A 85 5.41 -5.86 8.84
N LEU A 86 5.85 -4.89 9.67
CA LEU A 86 5.13 -3.63 9.91
C LEU A 86 4.84 -2.86 8.60
N LEU A 87 5.80 -2.83 7.66
CA LEU A 87 5.60 -2.17 6.37
C LEU A 87 4.56 -2.91 5.52
N VAL A 88 4.65 -4.24 5.41
CA VAL A 88 3.70 -5.05 4.64
C VAL A 88 2.28 -4.89 5.17
N ASP A 89 2.10 -5.07 6.49
CA ASP A 89 0.81 -4.90 7.16
C ASP A 89 0.28 -3.47 7.04
N GLY A 90 1.19 -2.49 7.11
CA GLY A 90 0.91 -1.08 6.90
C GLY A 90 0.32 -0.78 5.53
N PHE A 91 0.95 -1.29 4.47
CA PHE A 91 0.44 -1.14 3.11
C PHE A 91 -0.89 -1.87 2.89
N ASP A 92 -1.08 -3.04 3.51
CA ASP A 92 -2.38 -3.72 3.50
C ASP A 92 -3.48 -2.88 4.15
N ARG A 93 -3.17 -2.20 5.25
CA ARG A 93 -4.11 -1.28 5.90
C ARG A 93 -4.39 -0.05 5.05
N LEU A 94 -3.37 0.53 4.39
CA LEU A 94 -3.56 1.61 3.42
C LEU A 94 -4.48 1.19 2.26
N MET A 95 -4.30 -0.04 1.75
CA MET A 95 -5.14 -0.58 0.69
C MET A 95 -6.59 -0.75 1.13
N LYS A 96 -6.83 -1.27 2.35
CA LYS A 96 -8.17 -1.41 2.93
C LYS A 96 -8.85 -0.05 3.12
N LEU A 97 -8.13 0.96 3.64
CA LEU A 97 -8.64 2.33 3.75
C LEU A 97 -9.00 2.91 2.39
N TRP A 98 -8.19 2.65 1.36
CA TRP A 98 -8.49 3.07 0.01
C TRP A 98 -9.74 2.40 -0.56
N GLN A 99 -9.88 1.09 -0.40
CA GLN A 99 -11.05 0.34 -0.85
C GLN A 99 -12.32 0.85 -0.17
N ALA A 100 -12.29 1.06 1.14
CA ALA A 100 -13.44 1.55 1.91
C ALA A 100 -13.87 2.96 1.46
N ALA A 101 -12.90 3.83 1.14
CA ALA A 101 -13.18 5.15 0.59
C ALA A 101 -13.79 5.08 -0.83
N LYS A 102 -13.43 4.07 -1.64
CA LYS A 102 -14.00 3.85 -2.97
C LYS A 102 -15.40 3.25 -2.95
N SER A 103 -15.71 2.40 -1.97
CA SER A 103 -17.03 1.80 -1.82
C SER A 103 -18.05 2.71 -1.13
N GLY A 104 -17.65 3.91 -0.66
CA GLY A 104 -18.52 4.83 0.06
C GLY A 104 -18.89 4.35 1.48
N LEU A 105 -18.09 3.44 2.05
CA LEU A 105 -18.31 2.87 3.38
C LEU A 105 -17.60 3.67 4.51
N LEU A 106 -17.07 4.85 4.20
CA LEU A 106 -16.40 5.77 5.13
C LEU A 106 -17.05 7.15 5.13
#